data_AF-A0A6L7A729-F1
#
_entry.id   AF-A0A6L7A729-F1
#
_cell.length_a   1.000
_cell.length_b   1.000
_cell.length_c   1.000
_cell.angle_alpha   90.00
_cell.angle_beta   90.00
_cell.angle_gamma   90.00
#
_symmetry.space_group_name_H-M   'P 1'
#
loop_
_entity.id
_entity.type
_entity.pdbx_description
1 polymer ?
#
loop_
_entity_poly.entity_id
_entity_poly.type
_entity_poly.pdbx_seq_one_letter_code
_entity_poly.pdbx_strand_id
1 'polypeptide(L)'
;RPDLKIIITSATIDPERFSRHFNNAPIIEVSGRTYPVEVRYRPIVEEADDTERDQLQAIFDAVDELSQESPGDILIFMSGEREIRDTADALNKLNLRHTEILPLYARLSNSEQNRVFQSHSGRRIVLATNVAETSLTVPGIKYVIDPGTARISRYSYRTKVQRLPIEPISQASANQRKGRCGRVSEGICIRLYSEDDFLSRPEFTDPEILRTNLASVILQMTALGLGDIAAFPFVEAPDKR
;
A
#
# COMPACT_ATOMS: atom_id res chain seq x y z
N ARG A 1 22.20 -29.13 2.80
CA ARG A 1 21.01 -29.43 3.66
C ARG A 1 19.87 -29.90 2.75
N PRO A 2 19.94 -31.14 2.20
CA PRO A 2 18.92 -31.66 1.28
C PRO A 2 17.56 -31.89 1.97
N ASP A 3 17.54 -31.92 3.30
CA ASP A 3 16.39 -31.98 4.18
C ASP A 3 15.61 -30.65 4.29
N LEU A 4 16.25 -29.52 3.95
CA LEU A 4 15.64 -28.19 4.05
C LEU A 4 14.73 -27.92 2.85
N LYS A 5 13.45 -27.66 3.13
CA LYS A 5 12.48 -27.19 2.13
C LYS A 5 12.24 -25.70 2.32
N ILE A 6 12.15 -24.96 1.21
CA ILE A 6 11.87 -23.52 1.18
C ILE A 6 10.58 -23.32 0.39
N ILE A 7 9.65 -22.53 0.95
CA ILE A 7 8.41 -22.12 0.30
C ILE A 7 8.42 -20.60 0.27
N ILE A 8 8.26 -20.02 -0.92
CA ILE A 8 8.19 -18.57 -1.12
C ILE A 8 6.73 -18.23 -1.44
N THR A 9 6.12 -17.41 -0.59
CA THR A 9 4.75 -16.94 -0.78
C THR A 9 4.76 -15.48 -1.19
N SER A 10 3.98 -15.12 -2.22
CA SER A 10 3.83 -13.74 -2.66
C SER A 10 2.40 -13.43 -3.05
N ALA A 11 2.00 -12.17 -2.86
CA ALA A 11 0.71 -11.63 -3.31
C ALA A 11 0.81 -10.82 -4.61
N THR A 12 2.00 -10.30 -4.98
CA THR A 12 2.15 -9.26 -6.03
C THR A 12 3.47 -9.26 -6.76
N ILE A 13 4.25 -10.32 -6.63
CA ILE A 13 5.53 -10.43 -7.31
C ILE A 13 5.31 -11.21 -8.60
N ASP A 14 6.06 -10.88 -9.65
CA ASP A 14 6.25 -11.71 -10.83
C ASP A 14 6.76 -13.12 -10.42
N PRO A 15 5.89 -14.15 -10.38
CA PRO A 15 6.26 -15.48 -9.91
C PRO A 15 7.24 -16.15 -10.88
N GLU A 16 7.24 -15.77 -12.15
CA GLU A 16 8.12 -16.31 -13.19
C GLU A 16 9.57 -15.89 -12.96
N ARG A 17 9.79 -14.66 -12.48
CA ARG A 17 11.13 -14.22 -12.09
C ARG A 17 11.71 -15.09 -10.98
N PHE A 18 10.90 -15.41 -9.97
CA PHE A 18 11.32 -16.24 -8.85
C PHE A 18 11.52 -17.69 -9.26
N SER A 19 10.59 -18.26 -10.05
CA SER A 19 10.73 -19.60 -10.61
C SER A 19 12.07 -19.75 -11.35
N ARG A 20 12.37 -18.84 -12.29
CA ARG A 20 13.65 -18.83 -13.03
C ARG A 20 14.86 -18.73 -12.10
N HIS A 21 14.81 -17.86 -11.09
CA HIS A 21 15.91 -17.70 -10.14
C HIS A 21 16.16 -18.96 -9.30
N PHE A 22 15.11 -19.68 -8.93
CA PHE A 22 15.18 -20.90 -8.12
C PHE A 22 15.11 -22.17 -8.96
N ASN A 23 15.83 -22.21 -10.09
CA ASN A 23 15.97 -23.37 -10.98
C ASN A 23 14.64 -23.89 -11.55
N ASN A 24 13.79 -22.99 -12.04
CA ASN A 24 12.44 -23.27 -12.55
C ASN A 24 11.57 -23.98 -11.50
N ALA A 25 11.61 -23.48 -10.26
CA ALA A 25 10.80 -24.00 -9.17
C ALA A 25 9.30 -23.95 -9.55
N PRO A 26 8.50 -24.98 -9.18
CA PRO A 26 7.10 -25.03 -9.54
C PRO A 26 6.33 -23.86 -8.92
N ILE A 27 5.53 -23.19 -9.74
CA ILE A 27 4.61 -22.13 -9.31
C ILE A 27 3.27 -22.77 -8.96
N ILE A 28 2.76 -22.45 -7.78
CA ILE A 28 1.43 -22.87 -7.34
C ILE A 28 0.58 -21.62 -7.16
N GLU A 29 -0.42 -21.45 -8.01
CA GLU A 29 -1.38 -20.36 -7.89
C GLU A 29 -2.54 -20.77 -6.99
N VAL A 30 -2.80 -19.96 -5.97
CA VAL A 30 -3.94 -20.13 -5.09
C VAL A 30 -4.84 -18.91 -5.27
N SER A 31 -5.91 -19.07 -6.05
CA SER A 31 -6.94 -18.04 -6.17
C SER A 31 -7.72 -17.96 -4.86
N GLY A 32 -7.58 -16.85 -4.14
CA GLY A 32 -8.46 -16.54 -3.02
C GLY A 32 -9.91 -16.36 -3.48
N ARG A 33 -10.87 -16.55 -2.58
CA ARG A 33 -12.25 -16.11 -2.82
C ARG A 33 -12.28 -14.59 -2.70
N THR A 34 -12.23 -13.90 -3.83
CA THR A 34 -12.46 -12.45 -3.89
C THR A 34 -13.79 -12.19 -4.56
N TYR A 35 -14.60 -11.36 -3.92
CA TYR A 35 -15.82 -10.83 -4.50
C TYR A 35 -15.47 -9.73 -5.52
N PRO A 36 -16.35 -9.49 -6.52
CA PRO A 36 -16.19 -8.39 -7.45
C PRO A 36 -16.01 -7.05 -6.74
N VAL A 37 -15.09 -6.22 -7.26
CA VAL A 37 -14.88 -4.85 -6.79
C VAL A 37 -15.13 -3.90 -7.94
N GLU A 38 -16.10 -2.99 -7.78
CA GLU A 38 -16.33 -1.88 -8.70
C GLU A 38 -15.20 -0.86 -8.55
N VAL A 39 -14.63 -0.40 -9.66
CA VAL A 39 -13.60 0.66 -9.65
C VAL A 39 -14.20 1.94 -10.21
N ARG A 40 -14.13 3.02 -9.43
CA ARG A 40 -14.59 4.35 -9.84
C ARG A 40 -13.41 5.31 -9.86
N TYR A 41 -13.20 6.00 -10.98
CA TYR A 41 -12.16 7.02 -11.09
C TYR A 41 -12.75 8.41 -10.83
N ARG A 42 -12.09 9.20 -9.98
CA ARG A 42 -12.46 10.56 -9.56
C ARG A 42 -11.19 11.44 -9.58
N PRO A 43 -10.64 11.74 -10.77
CA PRO A 43 -9.40 12.51 -10.85
C PRO A 43 -9.56 13.87 -10.17
N ILE A 44 -8.60 14.23 -9.32
CA ILE A 44 -8.50 15.58 -8.76
C ILE A 44 -7.99 16.49 -9.87
N VAL A 45 -8.76 17.53 -10.22
CA VAL A 45 -8.29 18.55 -11.16
C VAL A 45 -7.35 19.47 -10.39
N GLU A 46 -6.05 19.34 -10.61
CA GLU A 46 -5.06 20.22 -9.98
C GLU A 46 -5.17 21.63 -10.58
N GLU A 47 -5.86 22.54 -9.90
CA GLU A 47 -5.65 23.98 -10.12
C GLU A 47 -4.39 24.42 -9.35
N ALA A 48 -3.60 25.31 -9.95
CA ALA A 48 -2.17 25.46 -9.67
C ALA A 48 -1.75 25.94 -8.25
N ASP A 49 -2.69 26.19 -7.32
CA ASP A 49 -2.40 26.91 -6.08
C ASP A 49 -2.70 26.16 -4.75
N ASP A 50 -3.47 25.05 -4.69
CA ASP A 50 -3.79 24.40 -3.39
C ASP A 50 -4.08 22.88 -3.43
N THR A 51 -3.14 22.10 -3.96
CA THR A 51 -3.24 20.63 -4.10
C THR A 51 -3.65 19.85 -2.83
N GLU A 52 -3.29 20.32 -1.63
CA GLU A 52 -3.65 19.65 -0.37
C GLU A 52 -5.14 19.81 -0.03
N ARG A 53 -5.72 21.00 -0.26
CA ARG A 53 -7.15 21.24 -0.02
C ARG A 53 -8.00 20.47 -1.03
N ASP A 54 -7.57 20.43 -2.28
CA ASP A 54 -8.28 19.71 -3.33
C ASP A 54 -8.34 18.20 -3.05
N GLN A 55 -7.24 17.62 -2.54
CA GLN A 55 -7.22 16.22 -2.13
C GLN A 55 -8.15 15.95 -0.94
N LEU A 56 -8.16 16.82 0.06
CA LEU A 56 -9.03 16.65 1.24
C LEU A 56 -10.51 16.77 0.86
N GLN A 57 -10.87 17.71 -0.02
CA GLN A 57 -12.22 17.82 -0.55
C GLN A 57 -12.62 16.58 -1.37
N ALA A 58 -11.73 16.09 -2.24
CA ALA A 58 -11.99 14.86 -3.01
C ALA A 58 -12.18 13.63 -2.11
N ILE A 59 -11.48 13.55 -0.98
CA ILE A 59 -11.72 12.51 0.03
C ILE A 59 -13.12 12.65 0.63
N PHE A 60 -13.57 13.86 0.95
CA PHE A 60 -14.91 14.09 1.49
C PHE A 60 -16.00 13.72 0.49
N ASP A 61 -15.86 14.15 -0.75
CA ASP A 61 -16.81 13.83 -1.81
C ASP A 61 -16.90 12.31 -2.03
N ALA A 62 -15.76 11.61 -1.97
CA ALA A 62 -15.72 10.16 -2.04
C ALA A 62 -16.36 9.47 -0.81
N VAL A 63 -16.15 10.00 0.40
CA VAL A 63 -16.83 9.50 1.61
C VAL A 63 -18.34 9.70 1.52
N ASP A 64 -18.80 10.85 1.02
CA ASP A 64 -20.22 11.15 0.85
C ASP A 64 -20.85 10.27 -0.23
N GLU A 65 -20.16 10.05 -1.36
CA GLU A 65 -20.58 9.10 -2.40
C GLU A 65 -20.78 7.70 -1.81
N LEU A 66 -19.79 7.18 -1.08
CA LEU A 66 -19.85 5.87 -0.43
C LEU A 66 -20.84 5.81 0.75
N SER A 67 -21.30 6.96 1.24
CA SER A 67 -22.37 7.04 2.25
C SER A 67 -23.76 6.81 1.70
N GLN A 68 -23.94 6.94 0.37
CA GLN A 68 -25.19 6.56 -0.29
C GLN A 68 -25.25 5.07 -0.62
N GLU A 69 -24.11 4.37 -0.56
CA GLU A 69 -24.02 2.94 -0.78
C GLU A 69 -24.45 2.13 0.46
N SER A 70 -24.63 0.84 0.27
CA SER A 70 -24.99 -0.08 1.36
C SER A 70 -24.03 -0.01 2.58
N PRO A 71 -24.44 -0.42 3.79
CA PRO A 71 -23.55 -0.35 4.96
C PRO A 71 -22.22 -1.11 4.78
N GLY A 72 -21.14 -0.51 5.27
CA GLY A 72 -19.79 -1.06 5.20
C GLY A 72 -18.73 -0.04 5.63
N ASP A 73 -17.56 -0.54 6.03
CA ASP A 73 -16.45 0.29 6.48
C ASP A 73 -15.62 0.78 5.29
N ILE A 74 -15.02 1.96 5.46
CA ILE A 74 -14.20 2.64 4.45
C ILE A 74 -12.73 2.57 4.89
N LEU A 75 -11.86 2.12 3.99
CA LEU A 75 -10.40 2.22 4.13
C LEU A 75 -9.87 3.32 3.21
N ILE A 76 -9.20 4.31 3.78
CA ILE A 76 -8.60 5.42 3.04
C ILE A 76 -7.09 5.30 3.14
N PHE A 77 -6.41 5.21 2.00
CA PHE A 77 -4.95 5.16 1.95
C PHE A 77 -4.35 6.57 2.02
N MET A 78 -3.35 6.75 2.87
CA MET A 78 -2.67 8.03 3.10
C MET A 78 -1.16 7.87 2.97
N SER A 79 -0.48 8.94 2.54
CA SER A 79 0.97 8.94 2.29
C SER A 79 1.80 8.96 3.58
N GLY A 80 1.24 9.42 4.71
CA GLY A 80 1.97 9.52 5.96
C GLY A 80 1.11 9.85 7.18
N GLU A 81 1.77 9.88 8.34
CA GLU A 81 1.15 10.08 9.64
C GLU A 81 0.56 11.49 9.81
N ARG A 82 1.21 12.52 9.26
CA ARG A 82 0.73 13.89 9.34
C ARG A 82 -0.58 14.03 8.58
N GLU A 83 -0.61 13.53 7.36
CA GLU A 83 -1.76 13.53 6.47
C GLU A 83 -2.93 12.75 7.11
N ILE A 84 -2.65 11.60 7.75
CA ILE A 84 -3.66 10.84 8.51
C ILE A 84 -4.29 11.70 9.61
N ARG A 85 -3.49 12.41 10.42
CA ARG A 85 -4.02 13.24 11.49
C ARG A 85 -4.85 14.40 10.95
N ASP A 86 -4.34 15.11 9.97
CA ASP A 86 -4.98 16.28 9.40
C ASP A 86 -6.34 15.89 8.77
N THR A 87 -6.40 14.78 8.03
CA THR A 87 -7.65 14.24 7.49
C THR A 87 -8.58 13.69 8.58
N ALA A 88 -8.06 13.03 9.62
CA ALA A 88 -8.88 12.56 10.73
C ALA A 88 -9.56 13.72 11.46
N ASP A 89 -8.83 14.78 11.77
CA ASP A 89 -9.36 15.97 12.43
C ASP A 89 -10.42 16.65 11.56
N ALA A 90 -10.20 16.69 10.25
CA ALA A 90 -11.15 17.28 9.31
C ALA A 90 -12.43 16.44 9.17
N LEU A 91 -12.31 15.11 9.07
CA LEU A 91 -13.46 14.19 9.06
C LEU A 91 -14.27 14.24 10.36
N ASN A 92 -13.61 14.33 11.52
CA ASN A 92 -14.29 14.44 12.80
C ASN A 92 -15.14 15.72 12.90
N LYS A 93 -14.72 16.82 12.25
CA LYS A 93 -15.50 18.08 12.22
C LYS A 93 -16.78 17.97 11.39
N LEU A 94 -16.87 17.04 10.45
CA LEU A 94 -18.08 16.79 9.67
C LEU A 94 -19.22 16.19 10.51
N ASN A 95 -18.92 15.64 11.70
CA ASN A 95 -19.91 15.04 12.61
C ASN A 95 -20.81 13.99 11.91
N LEU A 96 -20.19 13.12 11.10
CA LEU A 96 -20.89 12.04 10.40
C LEU A 96 -21.62 11.14 11.42
N ARG A 97 -22.91 10.87 11.15
CA ARG A 97 -23.74 10.06 12.07
C ARG A 97 -23.20 8.65 12.18
N HIS A 98 -23.14 8.13 13.40
CA HIS A 98 -22.74 6.74 13.69
C HIS A 98 -21.44 6.30 13.00
N THR A 99 -20.46 7.20 12.90
CA THR A 99 -19.19 6.95 12.21
C THR A 99 -18.00 7.13 13.15
N GLU A 100 -17.12 6.13 13.23
CA GLU A 100 -15.85 6.19 13.95
C GLU A 100 -14.69 6.40 12.98
N ILE A 101 -13.81 7.38 13.26
CA ILE A 101 -12.59 7.62 12.49
C ILE A 101 -11.39 7.02 13.22
N LEU A 102 -10.65 6.10 12.59
CA LEU A 102 -9.50 5.43 13.19
C LEU A 102 -8.22 5.60 12.37
N PRO A 103 -7.12 6.10 12.97
CA PRO A 103 -5.82 6.09 12.31
C PRO A 103 -5.15 4.70 12.38
N LEU A 104 -4.36 4.36 11.35
CA LEU A 104 -3.58 3.13 11.29
C LEU A 104 -2.22 3.34 10.61
N TYR A 105 -1.17 3.53 11.40
CA TYR A 105 0.21 3.68 10.92
C TYR A 105 1.21 3.06 11.88
N ALA A 106 2.43 2.77 11.39
CA ALA A 106 3.42 1.92 12.08
C ALA A 106 3.83 2.39 13.49
N ARG A 107 3.77 3.69 13.77
CA ARG A 107 4.19 4.28 15.06
C ARG A 107 3.13 4.23 16.16
N LEU A 108 1.89 3.84 15.84
CA LEU A 108 0.83 3.65 16.84
C LEU A 108 1.20 2.54 17.82
N SER A 109 0.75 2.67 19.07
CA SER A 109 0.85 1.60 20.06
C SER A 109 0.08 0.35 19.63
N ASN A 110 0.48 -0.82 20.12
CA ASN A 110 -0.24 -2.07 19.84
C ASN A 110 -1.73 -1.99 20.22
N SER A 111 -2.05 -1.32 21.33
CA SER A 111 -3.45 -1.11 21.75
C SER A 111 -4.23 -0.27 20.73
N GLU A 112 -3.62 0.78 20.17
CA GLU A 112 -4.27 1.64 19.17
C GLU A 112 -4.45 0.91 17.84
N GLN A 113 -3.41 0.21 17.36
CA GLN A 113 -3.53 -0.61 16.16
C GLN A 113 -4.61 -1.68 16.32
N ASN A 114 -4.75 -2.27 17.52
CA ASN A 114 -5.75 -3.30 17.77
C ASN A 114 -7.20 -2.79 17.74
N ARG A 115 -7.45 -1.49 17.85
CA ARG A 115 -8.81 -0.92 17.81
C ARG A 115 -9.51 -1.24 16.49
N VAL A 116 -8.78 -1.30 15.37
CA VAL A 116 -9.36 -1.58 14.06
C VAL A 116 -9.97 -2.99 13.96
N PHE A 117 -9.61 -3.91 14.86
CA PHE A 117 -10.17 -5.27 14.93
C PHE A 117 -11.33 -5.42 15.91
N GLN A 118 -11.54 -4.44 16.78
CA GLN A 118 -12.61 -4.51 17.76
C GLN A 118 -13.96 -4.39 17.06
N SER A 119 -14.94 -5.17 17.54
CA SER A 119 -16.33 -5.06 17.14
C SER A 119 -16.83 -3.63 17.38
N HIS A 120 -17.66 -3.15 16.45
CA HIS A 120 -18.19 -1.79 16.51
C HIS A 120 -19.63 -1.75 15.98
N SER A 121 -20.29 -0.63 16.22
CA SER A 121 -21.63 -0.35 15.73
C SER A 121 -21.59 0.86 14.81
N GLY A 122 -22.26 0.77 13.67
CA GLY A 122 -22.25 1.83 12.66
C GLY A 122 -21.14 1.62 11.64
N ARG A 123 -20.56 2.72 11.16
CA ARG A 123 -19.51 2.72 10.14
C ARG A 123 -18.17 3.08 10.75
N ARG A 124 -17.10 2.47 10.26
CA ARG A 124 -15.73 2.87 10.55
C ARG A 124 -15.05 3.40 9.30
N ILE A 125 -14.33 4.52 9.43
CA ILE A 125 -13.42 5.03 8.43
C ILE A 125 -12.00 4.86 8.98
N VAL A 126 -11.22 3.99 8.34
CA VAL A 126 -9.83 3.71 8.71
C VAL A 126 -8.90 4.48 7.78
N LEU A 127 -8.08 5.36 8.34
CA LEU A 127 -7.06 6.14 7.64
C LEU A 127 -5.72 5.43 7.80
N ALA A 128 -5.19 4.83 6.74
CA ALA A 128 -4.03 3.96 6.84
C ALA A 128 -2.90 4.31 5.87
N THR A 129 -1.66 4.12 6.28
CA THR A 129 -0.55 4.04 5.33
C THR A 129 -0.56 2.67 4.61
N ASN A 130 0.47 2.41 3.80
CA ASN A 130 0.70 1.10 3.17
C ASN A 130 0.84 -0.08 4.17
N VAL A 131 0.81 0.15 5.48
CA VAL A 131 0.68 -0.94 6.48
C VAL A 131 -0.58 -1.78 6.24
N ALA A 132 -1.67 -1.16 5.78
CA ALA A 132 -2.90 -1.88 5.41
C ALA A 132 -2.82 -2.55 4.03
N GLU A 133 -1.82 -2.25 3.20
CA GLU A 133 -1.70 -2.72 1.82
C GLU A 133 -1.28 -4.19 1.74
N THR A 134 -0.46 -4.68 2.67
CA THR A 134 0.08 -6.06 2.67
C THR A 134 -0.11 -6.71 4.04
N SER A 135 0.45 -6.09 5.08
CA SER A 135 0.70 -6.71 6.39
C SER A 135 -0.53 -6.90 7.28
N LEU A 136 -1.64 -6.21 7.00
CA LEU A 136 -2.79 -6.20 7.90
C LEU A 136 -4.13 -6.29 7.16
N THR A 137 -5.03 -7.13 7.67
CA THR A 137 -6.40 -7.29 7.15
C THR A 137 -7.37 -6.64 8.10
N VAL A 138 -7.78 -5.41 7.82
CA VAL A 138 -8.84 -4.76 8.59
C VAL A 138 -10.18 -5.43 8.27
N PRO A 139 -10.92 -5.95 9.26
CA PRO A 139 -12.22 -6.58 9.03
C PRO A 139 -13.27 -5.52 8.65
N GLY A 140 -14.34 -5.95 7.98
CA GLY A 140 -15.49 -5.08 7.68
C GLY A 140 -15.31 -4.09 6.53
N ILE A 141 -14.10 -3.98 5.96
CA ILE A 141 -13.83 -3.09 4.83
C ILE A 141 -14.63 -3.54 3.60
N LYS A 142 -15.55 -2.68 3.18
CA LYS A 142 -16.36 -2.82 1.96
C LYS A 142 -16.02 -1.76 0.92
N TYR A 143 -15.39 -0.67 1.35
CA TYR A 143 -15.05 0.45 0.48
C TYR A 143 -13.60 0.85 0.65
N VAL A 144 -12.96 1.24 -0.45
CA VAL A 144 -11.60 1.78 -0.47
C VAL A 144 -11.60 3.13 -1.16
N ILE A 145 -10.91 4.10 -0.58
CA ILE A 145 -10.53 5.36 -1.23
C ILE A 145 -9.02 5.34 -1.39
N ASP A 146 -8.55 5.39 -2.63
CA ASP A 146 -7.14 5.34 -3.00
C ASP A 146 -6.72 6.65 -3.69
N PRO A 147 -6.03 7.56 -2.98
CA PRO A 147 -5.41 8.73 -3.59
C PRO A 147 -4.26 8.41 -4.55
N GLY A 148 -3.79 7.16 -4.58
CA GLY A 148 -2.81 6.70 -5.57
C GLY A 148 -1.36 7.09 -5.27
N THR A 149 -1.05 7.57 -4.07
CA THR A 149 0.33 7.92 -3.67
C THR A 149 0.79 7.17 -2.42
N ALA A 150 2.10 7.12 -2.23
CA ALA A 150 2.74 6.59 -1.03
C ALA A 150 4.11 7.26 -0.80
N ARG A 151 4.60 7.23 0.43
CA ARG A 151 6.03 7.54 0.70
C ARG A 151 6.89 6.34 0.33
N ILE A 152 7.80 6.53 -0.62
CA ILE A 152 8.70 5.48 -1.10
C ILE A 152 10.13 5.86 -0.72
N SER A 153 10.85 4.94 -0.04
CA SER A 153 12.26 5.17 0.27
C SER A 153 13.10 5.20 -1.01
N ARG A 154 13.84 6.30 -1.20
CA ARG A 154 14.77 6.54 -2.31
C ARG A 154 16.13 6.95 -1.77
N TYR A 155 17.18 6.35 -2.31
CA TYR A 155 18.56 6.71 -2.02
C TYR A 155 19.19 7.44 -3.20
N SER A 156 19.78 8.61 -2.93
CA SER A 156 20.53 9.37 -3.94
C SER A 156 22.02 9.09 -3.79
N TYR A 157 22.59 8.33 -4.73
CA TYR A 157 24.03 8.04 -4.75
C TYR A 157 24.90 9.30 -4.84
N ARG A 158 24.46 10.30 -5.62
CA ARG A 158 25.19 11.57 -5.79
C ARG A 158 25.27 12.38 -4.50
N THR A 159 24.20 12.44 -3.72
CA THR A 159 24.15 13.24 -2.49
C THR A 159 24.40 12.42 -1.22
N LYS A 160 24.40 11.09 -1.32
CA LYS A 160 24.48 10.14 -0.21
C LYS A 160 23.36 10.30 0.83
N VAL A 161 22.23 10.88 0.43
CA VAL A 161 21.08 11.13 1.30
C VAL A 161 19.95 10.16 0.97
N GLN A 162 19.37 9.57 2.01
CA GLN A 162 18.11 8.85 1.92
C GLN A 162 16.94 9.84 2.07
N ARG A 163 15.97 9.75 1.18
CA ARG A 163 14.76 10.57 1.17
C ARG A 163 13.52 9.68 1.14
N LEU A 164 12.40 10.23 1.58
CA LEU A 164 11.08 9.60 1.55
C LEU A 164 10.10 10.49 0.78
N PRO A 165 10.33 10.71 -0.53
CA PRO A 165 9.39 11.44 -1.38
C PRO A 165 8.02 10.75 -1.40
N ILE A 166 6.98 11.55 -1.62
CA ILE A 166 5.66 11.05 -1.97
C ILE A 166 5.66 10.85 -3.49
N GLU A 167 5.33 9.65 -3.93
CA GLU A 167 5.32 9.27 -5.34
C GLU A 167 4.03 8.50 -5.68
N PRO A 168 3.60 8.48 -6.96
CA PRO A 168 2.54 7.59 -7.41
C PRO A 168 2.88 6.12 -7.16
N ILE A 169 1.89 5.33 -6.73
CA ILE A 169 2.04 3.88 -6.52
C ILE A 169 2.02 3.12 -7.85
N SER A 170 2.63 1.94 -7.89
CA SER A 170 2.56 1.03 -9.04
C SER A 170 1.16 0.48 -9.28
N GLN A 171 0.92 -0.08 -10.47
CA GLN A 171 -0.34 -0.77 -10.77
C GLN A 171 -0.59 -1.94 -9.81
N ALA A 172 0.45 -2.73 -9.51
CA ALA A 172 0.39 -3.82 -8.55
C ALA A 172 -0.08 -3.33 -7.17
N SER A 173 0.51 -2.25 -6.63
CA SER A 173 0.09 -1.65 -5.37
C SER A 173 -1.36 -1.15 -5.42
N ALA A 174 -1.76 -0.43 -6.47
CA ALA A 174 -3.13 0.04 -6.64
C ALA A 174 -4.15 -1.13 -6.71
N ASN A 175 -3.75 -2.26 -7.30
CA ASN A 175 -4.56 -3.47 -7.33
C ASN A 175 -4.64 -4.17 -5.97
N GLN A 176 -3.58 -4.13 -5.15
CA GLN A 176 -3.66 -4.61 -3.75
C GLN A 176 -4.61 -3.77 -2.92
N ARG A 177 -4.53 -2.44 -3.05
CA ARG A 177 -5.41 -1.50 -2.36
C ARG A 177 -6.86 -1.77 -2.71
N LYS A 178 -7.18 -1.88 -4.01
CA LYS A 178 -8.50 -2.34 -4.51
C LYS A 178 -8.93 -3.68 -3.88
N GLY A 179 -8.01 -4.65 -3.78
CA GLY A 179 -8.29 -5.96 -3.19
C GLY A 179 -8.69 -5.95 -1.71
N ARG A 180 -8.54 -4.82 -1.00
CA ARG A 180 -8.89 -4.72 0.43
C ARG A 180 -10.40 -4.67 0.69
N CYS A 181 -11.21 -4.23 -0.27
CA CYS A 181 -12.67 -4.23 -0.17
C CYS A 181 -13.37 -5.44 -0.81
N GLY A 182 -12.63 -6.38 -1.42
CA GLY A 182 -13.20 -7.55 -2.11
C GLY A 182 -13.19 -8.86 -1.30
N ARG A 183 -12.96 -8.82 0.01
CA ARG A 183 -12.70 -10.04 0.81
C ARG A 183 -13.93 -10.69 1.43
N VAL A 184 -14.93 -9.90 1.80
CA VAL A 184 -16.10 -10.36 2.57
C VAL A 184 -17.37 -10.29 1.73
N SER A 185 -17.48 -9.27 0.88
CA SER A 185 -18.60 -9.03 -0.02
C SER A 185 -18.14 -8.25 -1.24
N GLU A 186 -19.05 -8.00 -2.19
CA GLU A 186 -18.87 -6.97 -3.21
C GLU A 186 -18.54 -5.63 -2.56
N GLY A 187 -17.66 -4.86 -3.19
CA GLY A 187 -17.14 -3.60 -2.67
C GLY A 187 -16.85 -2.59 -3.76
N ILE A 188 -16.56 -1.35 -3.36
CA ILE A 188 -16.22 -0.25 -4.28
C ILE A 188 -14.85 0.28 -3.94
N CYS A 189 -14.03 0.52 -4.95
CA CYS A 189 -12.74 1.20 -4.84
C CYS A 189 -12.80 2.50 -5.64
N ILE A 190 -12.80 3.63 -4.94
CA ILE A 190 -12.68 4.96 -5.56
C ILE A 190 -11.19 5.31 -5.67
N ARG A 191 -10.72 5.58 -6.89
CA ARG A 191 -9.36 6.07 -7.19
C ARG A 191 -9.42 7.56 -7.46
N LEU A 192 -8.66 8.37 -6.72
CA LEU A 192 -8.67 9.84 -6.87
C LEU A 192 -7.73 10.34 -8.00
N TYR A 193 -7.57 9.52 -9.04
CA TYR A 193 -6.75 9.75 -10.22
C TYR A 193 -7.48 9.17 -11.43
N SER A 194 -7.06 9.53 -12.65
CA SER A 194 -7.72 9.04 -13.87
C SER A 194 -7.33 7.60 -14.19
N GLU A 195 -8.14 6.95 -15.03
CA GLU A 195 -7.80 5.64 -15.57
C GLU A 195 -6.55 5.70 -16.46
N ASP A 196 -6.41 6.76 -17.27
CA ASP A 196 -5.21 6.98 -18.10
C ASP A 196 -3.95 7.10 -17.24
N ASP A 197 -4.03 7.84 -16.13
CA ASP A 197 -2.94 7.92 -15.16
C ASP A 197 -2.61 6.52 -14.65
N PHE A 198 -3.58 5.76 -14.13
CA PHE A 198 -3.39 4.37 -13.67
C PHE A 198 -2.66 3.49 -14.70
N LEU A 199 -3.13 3.49 -15.94
CA LEU A 199 -2.59 2.66 -17.02
C LEU A 199 -1.18 3.06 -17.43
N SER A 200 -0.81 4.34 -17.25
CA SER A 200 0.54 4.84 -17.54
C SER A 200 1.59 4.49 -16.47
N ARG A 201 1.17 4.05 -15.28
CA ARG A 201 2.08 3.76 -14.16
C ARG A 201 2.87 2.48 -14.38
N PRO A 202 4.06 2.34 -13.77
CA PRO A 202 4.80 1.09 -13.82
C PRO A 202 3.99 -0.05 -13.19
N GLU A 203 4.10 -1.25 -13.77
CA GLU A 203 3.38 -2.43 -13.31
C GLU A 203 3.75 -2.79 -11.86
N PHE A 204 5.05 -2.75 -11.55
CA PHE A 204 5.61 -3.03 -10.24
C PHE A 204 6.45 -1.87 -9.73
N THR A 205 6.51 -1.72 -8.41
CA THR A 205 7.47 -0.79 -7.78
C THR A 205 8.86 -1.40 -7.82
N ASP A 206 9.89 -0.59 -8.10
CA ASP A 206 11.29 -1.04 -8.05
C ASP A 206 11.58 -1.76 -6.71
N PRO A 207 12.32 -2.87 -6.69
CA PRO A 207 12.65 -3.52 -5.43
C PRO A 207 13.55 -2.66 -4.56
N GLU A 208 13.43 -2.87 -3.25
CA GLU A 208 14.10 -2.06 -2.23
C GLU A 208 15.64 -2.02 -2.39
N ILE A 209 16.24 -3.12 -2.88
CA ILE A 209 17.68 -3.23 -3.14
C ILE A 209 18.19 -2.19 -4.15
N LEU A 210 17.34 -1.73 -5.08
CA LEU A 210 17.72 -0.73 -6.08
C LEU A 210 17.60 0.72 -5.57
N ARG A 211 16.93 0.92 -4.43
CA ARG A 211 16.48 2.24 -3.97
C ARG A 211 16.86 2.56 -2.52
N THR A 212 17.70 1.75 -1.89
CA THR A 212 18.17 1.95 -0.52
C THR A 212 19.70 1.89 -0.42
N ASN A 213 20.24 2.41 0.68
CA ASN A 213 21.66 2.31 0.98
C ASN A 213 22.00 0.88 1.43
N LEU A 214 22.94 0.24 0.74
CA LEU A 214 23.30 -1.15 0.96
C LEU A 214 24.38 -1.36 2.03
N ALA A 215 24.89 -0.31 2.68
CA ALA A 215 25.98 -0.42 3.64
C ALA A 215 25.68 -1.42 4.77
N SER A 216 24.47 -1.39 5.35
CA SER A 216 24.05 -2.33 6.39
C SER A 216 23.98 -3.76 5.87
N VAL A 217 23.46 -3.96 4.66
CA VAL A 217 23.36 -5.27 4.00
C VAL A 217 24.76 -5.82 3.72
N ILE A 218 25.66 -5.01 3.18
CA ILE A 218 27.06 -5.38 2.89
C ILE A 218 27.80 -5.80 4.17
N LEU A 219 27.64 -5.04 5.26
CA LEU A 219 28.23 -5.38 6.55
C LEU A 219 27.69 -6.72 7.08
N GLN A 220 26.37 -6.95 6.98
CA GLN A 220 25.77 -8.23 7.37
C GLN A 220 26.27 -9.40 6.52
N MET A 221 26.35 -9.24 5.20
CA MET A 221 26.87 -10.27 4.28
C MET A 221 28.34 -10.61 4.59
N THR A 222 29.15 -9.60 4.90
CA THR A 222 30.55 -9.77 5.28
C THR A 222 30.67 -10.51 6.62
N ALA A 223 29.85 -10.15 7.61
CA ALA A 223 29.82 -10.81 8.91
C ALA A 223 29.37 -12.28 8.82
N LEU A 224 28.47 -12.60 7.89
CA LEU A 224 28.04 -13.97 7.58
C LEU A 224 29.05 -14.76 6.75
N GLY A 225 30.12 -14.13 6.26
CA GLY A 225 31.16 -14.79 5.46
C GLY A 225 30.67 -15.25 4.08
N LEU A 226 29.72 -14.52 3.46
CA LEU A 226 29.11 -14.90 2.17
C LEU A 226 30.03 -14.74 0.94
N GLY A 227 31.28 -14.33 1.14
CA GLY A 227 32.28 -14.18 0.08
C GLY A 227 32.12 -12.90 -0.73
N ASP A 228 32.44 -12.96 -2.02
CA ASP A 228 32.32 -11.81 -2.93
C ASP A 228 30.86 -11.42 -3.14
N ILE A 229 30.52 -10.23 -2.65
CA ILE A 229 29.17 -9.66 -2.73
C ILE A 229 28.74 -9.45 -4.18
N ALA A 230 29.68 -9.13 -5.08
CA ALA A 230 29.37 -8.94 -6.50
C ALA A 230 29.00 -10.25 -7.20
N ALA A 231 29.41 -11.40 -6.65
CA ALA A 231 29.08 -12.72 -7.14
C ALA A 231 27.82 -13.31 -6.47
N PHE A 232 27.23 -12.62 -5.49
CA PHE A 232 26.04 -13.09 -4.80
C PHE A 232 24.84 -13.14 -5.76
N PRO A 233 24.09 -14.26 -5.81
CA PRO A 233 23.00 -14.45 -6.76
C PRO A 233 21.75 -13.69 -6.29
N PHE A 234 21.71 -12.39 -6.49
CA PHE A 234 20.50 -11.61 -6.24
C PHE A 234 19.42 -11.90 -7.31
N VAL A 235 18.15 -11.89 -6.92
CA VAL A 235 17.01 -11.93 -7.87
C VAL A 235 17.01 -10.69 -8.77
N GLU A 236 17.37 -9.56 -8.17
CA GLU A 236 17.63 -8.29 -8.83
C GLU A 236 18.92 -7.72 -8.24
N ALA A 237 19.97 -7.64 -9.06
CA ALA A 237 21.26 -7.15 -8.60
C ALA A 237 21.22 -5.63 -8.39
N PRO A 238 21.86 -5.11 -7.32
CA PRO A 238 22.02 -3.68 -7.14
C PRO A 238 22.86 -3.07 -8.27
N ASP A 239 22.73 -1.76 -8.46
CA ASP A 239 23.62 -1.05 -9.39
C ASP A 239 25.08 -1.24 -8.95
N LYS A 240 25.97 -1.43 -9.93
CA LYS A 240 27.41 -1.67 -9.69
C LYS A 240 28.19 -0.39 -9.41
N ARG A 241 27.53 0.78 -9.44
CA ARG A 241 28.13 2.11 -9.36
C ARG A 241 28.28 2.63 -7.94
#